data_AF-Q4FQT8-F1
#
_entry.id   AF-Q4FQT8-F1
#
_cell.length_a   1.000
_cell.length_b   1.000
_cell.length_c   1.000
_cell.angle_alpha   90.00
_cell.angle_beta   90.00
_cell.angle_gamma   90.00
#
_symmetry.space_group_name_H-M   'P 1'
#
loop_
_entity.id
_entity.type
_entity.pdbx_description
1 polymer ?
#
loop_
_entity_poly.entity_id
_entity_poly.type
_entity_poly.pdbx_seq_one_letter_code
_entity_poly.pdbx_strand_id
1 'polypeptide(L)'
;MWGFYKFMYPRAPKSMMPKKGDIITPRQCAFCGNSLAEYRGVLESAVNADTHTTSESIDKSASGELFFCNYEHQADFHAGKVYQP
;
A
#
# COMPACT_ATOMS: atom_id res chain seq x y z
N MET A 1 -10.27 14.94 33.10
CA MET A 1 -9.51 13.75 32.62
C MET A 1 -9.22 13.73 31.11
N TRP A 2 -9.78 14.59 30.25
CA TRP A 2 -9.60 14.49 28.79
C TRP A 2 -8.33 15.19 28.24
N GLY A 3 -7.92 16.32 28.82
CA GLY A 3 -6.78 17.11 28.36
C GLY A 3 -5.42 16.39 28.45
N PHE A 4 -5.19 15.65 29.55
CA PHE A 4 -3.97 14.85 29.74
C PHE A 4 -3.84 13.72 28.71
N TYR A 5 -4.97 13.09 28.35
CA TYR A 5 -4.98 11.99 27.38
C TYR A 5 -4.63 12.50 25.97
N LYS A 6 -5.05 13.71 25.61
CA LYS A 6 -4.69 14.34 24.32
C LYS A 6 -3.21 14.74 24.24
N PHE A 7 -2.58 15.02 25.37
CA PHE A 7 -1.15 15.32 25.46
C PHE A 7 -0.30 14.04 25.40
N MET A 8 -0.71 12.99 26.11
CA MET A 8 -0.04 11.68 26.12
C MET A 8 -0.19 10.93 24.80
N TYR A 9 -1.30 11.14 24.09
CA TYR A 9 -1.59 10.53 22.78
C TYR A 9 -1.85 11.63 21.75
N PRO A 10 -0.80 12.39 21.37
CA PRO A 10 -0.93 13.41 20.35
C PRO A 10 -1.32 12.74 19.04
N ARG A 11 -2.30 13.33 18.34
CA ARG A 11 -2.74 12.84 17.04
C ARG A 11 -1.55 12.86 16.08
N ALA A 12 -1.44 11.85 15.22
CA ALA A 12 -0.39 11.78 14.21
C ALA A 12 -0.30 13.10 13.40
N PRO A 13 0.91 13.55 13.04
CA PRO A 13 1.10 14.79 12.32
C PRO A 13 0.35 14.77 10.99
N LYS A 14 -0.30 15.89 10.64
CA LYS A 14 -1.13 16.01 9.43
C LYS A 14 -0.37 15.76 8.12
N SER A 15 0.97 15.85 8.14
CA SER A 15 1.82 15.52 6.99
C SER A 15 1.73 14.04 6.58
N MET A 16 1.36 13.16 7.51
CA MET A 16 1.14 11.74 7.24
C MET A 16 -0.31 11.40 6.90
N MET A 17 -1.23 12.36 6.87
CA MET A 17 -2.60 12.07 6.45
C MET A 17 -2.69 11.99 4.91
N PRO A 18 -3.61 11.18 4.35
CA PRO A 18 -3.88 11.18 2.93
C PRO A 18 -4.24 12.59 2.47
N LYS A 19 -3.63 13.04 1.38
CA LYS A 19 -3.94 14.31 0.73
C LYS A 19 -5.18 14.14 -0.14
N LYS A 20 -5.81 15.26 -0.46
CA LYS A 20 -6.97 15.28 -1.36
C LYS A 20 -6.50 14.83 -2.75
N GLY A 21 -6.98 13.66 -3.20
CA GLY A 21 -6.55 13.02 -4.44
C GLY A 21 -5.82 11.69 -4.26
N ASP A 22 -5.41 11.36 -3.02
CA ASP A 22 -4.77 10.08 -2.74
C ASP A 22 -5.79 8.94 -2.76
N ILE A 23 -5.36 7.82 -3.33
CA ILE A 23 -6.15 6.59 -3.43
C ILE A 23 -6.07 5.87 -2.08
N ILE A 24 -7.15 5.93 -1.31
CA ILE A 24 -7.24 5.31 0.02
C ILE A 24 -7.69 3.86 -0.03
N THR A 25 -7.95 3.31 -1.22
CA THR A 25 -8.42 1.93 -1.36
C THR A 25 -7.32 0.96 -0.93
N PRO A 26 -7.62 -0.03 -0.08
CA PRO A 26 -6.65 -1.04 0.33
C PRO A 26 -6.37 -2.01 -0.81
N ARG A 27 -5.08 -2.26 -1.09
CA ARG A 27 -4.59 -3.33 -1.97
C ARG A 27 -3.73 -4.31 -1.18
N GLN A 28 -3.65 -5.56 -1.65
CA GLN A 28 -2.82 -6.59 -1.04
C GLN A 28 -1.41 -6.59 -1.63
N CYS A 29 -0.41 -6.65 -0.75
CA CYS A 29 0.97 -6.81 -1.16
C CYS A 29 1.21 -8.17 -1.83
N ALA A 30 1.87 -8.18 -2.99
CA ALA A 30 2.22 -9.39 -3.71
C ALA A 30 3.26 -10.25 -2.97
N PHE A 31 4.11 -9.62 -2.14
CA PHE A 31 5.15 -10.29 -1.36
C PHE A 31 4.67 -10.80 0.00
N CYS A 32 4.18 -9.90 0.87
CA CYS A 32 3.81 -10.25 2.24
C CYS A 32 2.31 -10.53 2.46
N GLY A 33 1.45 -10.25 1.47
CA GLY A 33 0.00 -10.46 1.56
C GLY A 33 -0.76 -9.43 2.42
N ASN A 34 -0.08 -8.52 3.11
CA ASN A 34 -0.75 -7.53 3.96
C ASN A 34 -1.52 -6.49 3.13
N SER A 35 -2.63 -5.99 3.66
CA SER A 35 -3.44 -4.95 3.02
C SER A 35 -2.97 -3.55 3.43
N LEU A 36 -2.60 -2.73 2.46
CA LEU A 36 -2.23 -1.32 2.66
C LEU A 36 -2.97 -0.44 1.66
N ALA A 37 -3.27 0.78 2.08
CA ALA A 37 -3.81 1.78 1.18
C ALA A 37 -2.79 2.11 0.09
N GLU A 38 -3.26 2.27 -1.15
CA GLU A 38 -2.41 2.43 -2.33
C GLU A 38 -1.43 3.59 -2.20
N TYR A 39 -1.86 4.71 -1.61
CA TYR A 39 -0.99 5.89 -1.36
C TYR A 39 0.24 5.63 -0.47
N ARG A 40 0.31 4.49 0.22
CA ARG A 40 1.44 4.10 1.08
C ARG A 40 2.40 3.12 0.42
N GLY A 41 1.98 2.46 -0.65
CA GLY A 41 2.75 1.39 -1.28
C GLY A 41 3.34 1.80 -2.62
N VAL A 42 3.93 0.82 -3.27
CA VAL A 42 4.49 0.91 -4.62
C VAL A 42 3.60 0.07 -5.54
N LEU A 43 3.08 0.69 -6.59
CA LEU A 43 2.28 0.04 -7.62
C LEU A 43 3.11 -0.10 -8.90
N GLU A 44 3.18 -1.31 -9.42
CA GLU A 44 3.89 -1.67 -10.64
C GLU A 44 2.86 -2.18 -11.65
N SER A 45 2.57 -1.40 -12.69
CA SER A 45 1.73 -1.81 -13.82
C SER A 45 2.60 -2.22 -15.01
N ALA A 46 2.40 -3.43 -15.51
CA ALA A 46 2.99 -3.83 -16.77
C ALA A 46 2.31 -3.07 -17.91
N VAL A 47 3.07 -2.20 -18.58
CA VAL A 47 2.69 -1.34 -19.73
C VAL A 47 2.09 0.01 -19.32
N ASN A 48 2.97 1.02 -19.27
CA ASN A 48 2.73 2.46 -19.36
C ASN A 48 1.70 3.07 -18.40
N ALA A 49 2.25 3.91 -17.53
CA ALA A 49 1.60 4.82 -16.59
C ALA A 49 0.23 5.39 -17.02
N ASP A 50 -0.61 5.57 -16.00
CA ASP A 50 -1.92 6.26 -15.98
C ASP A 50 -3.08 5.55 -16.66
N THR A 51 -3.71 4.60 -15.95
CA THR A 51 -5.18 4.56 -15.90
C THR A 51 -5.68 3.92 -14.60
N HIS A 52 -6.34 4.73 -13.78
CA HIS A 52 -7.14 4.35 -12.63
C HIS A 52 -8.26 3.37 -13.07
N THR A 53 -7.97 2.07 -13.08
CA THR A 53 -8.95 1.06 -13.47
C THR A 53 -9.29 0.21 -12.26
N THR A 54 -10.54 0.28 -11.85
CA THR A 54 -11.17 -0.49 -10.79
C THR A 54 -11.15 -1.98 -11.13
N SER A 55 -10.53 -2.77 -10.27
CA SER A 55 -10.54 -4.24 -10.38
C SER A 55 -10.83 -4.85 -9.01
N GLU A 56 -12.11 -5.11 -8.78
CA GLU A 56 -12.55 -6.21 -7.93
C GLU A 56 -12.14 -7.52 -8.64
N SER A 57 -11.22 -8.30 -8.08
CA SER A 57 -11.27 -9.75 -8.25
C SER A 57 -10.25 -10.50 -7.39
N ILE A 58 -10.79 -11.54 -6.77
CA ILE A 58 -10.16 -12.82 -6.46
C ILE A 58 -9.31 -13.26 -7.67
N ASP A 59 -8.15 -13.85 -7.40
CA ASP A 59 -7.13 -14.33 -8.36
C ASP A 59 -6.06 -13.30 -8.77
N LYS A 60 -5.03 -13.25 -7.92
CA LYS A 60 -3.71 -12.66 -8.19
C LYS A 60 -3.17 -13.21 -9.53
N SER A 61 -2.63 -12.30 -10.35
CA SER A 61 -1.76 -12.58 -11.51
C SER A 61 -2.36 -12.60 -12.93
N ALA A 62 -3.64 -12.30 -13.14
CA ALA A 62 -4.19 -12.20 -14.51
C ALA A 62 -4.12 -10.79 -15.13
N SER A 63 -3.92 -9.74 -14.34
CA SER A 63 -4.05 -8.34 -14.77
C SER A 63 -2.78 -7.50 -14.58
N GLY A 64 -1.58 -8.06 -14.75
CA GLY A 64 -0.31 -7.30 -14.92
C GLY A 64 0.12 -6.27 -13.86
N GLU A 65 -0.67 -6.05 -12.80
CA GLU A 65 -0.47 -5.04 -11.77
C GLU A 65 -0.03 -5.71 -10.47
N LEU A 66 1.16 -5.36 -10.00
CA LEU A 66 1.72 -5.81 -8.72
C LEU A 66 1.73 -4.64 -7.74
N PHE A 67 1.34 -4.89 -6.49
CA PHE A 67 1.39 -3.90 -5.43
C PHE A 67 2.30 -4.36 -4.30
N PHE A 68 3.09 -3.45 -3.73
CA PHE A 68 4.05 -3.71 -2.68
C PHE A 68 3.94 -2.70 -1.54
N CYS A 69 4.18 -3.12 -0.30
CA CYS A 69 4.15 -2.22 0.86
C CYS A 69 5.25 -1.16 0.85
N ASN A 70 6.41 -1.51 0.31
CA ASN A 70 7.62 -0.70 0.26
C ASN A 70 8.56 -1.24 -0.83
N TYR A 71 9.59 -0.48 -1.19
CA TYR A 71 10.62 -0.86 -2.17
C TYR A 71 11.39 -2.13 -1.77
N GLU A 72 11.61 -2.36 -0.47
CA GLU A 72 12.26 -3.60 0.01
C GLU A 72 11.45 -4.86 -0.37
N HIS A 73 10.12 -4.80 -0.19
CA HIS A 73 9.25 -5.93 -0.53
C HIS A 73 9.15 -6.14 -2.05
N GLN A 74 9.23 -5.07 -2.82
CA GLN A 74 9.32 -5.14 -4.28
C GLN A 74 10.64 -5.83 -4.70
N ALA A 75 11.77 -5.36 -4.16
CA ALA A 75 13.08 -5.90 -4.47
C ALA A 75 13.19 -7.39 -4.08
N ASP A 76 12.68 -7.76 -2.91
CA ASP A 76 12.71 -9.13 -2.42
C ASP A 76 11.83 -10.08 -3.24
N PHE A 77 10.67 -9.59 -3.72
CA PHE A 77 9.80 -10.32 -4.63
C PHE A 77 10.50 -10.61 -5.96
N HIS A 78 11.12 -9.58 -6.57
CA HIS A 78 11.88 -9.72 -7.81
C HIS A 78 13.15 -10.56 -7.63
N ALA A 79 13.75 -10.55 -6.42
CA ALA A 79 14.86 -11.43 -6.06
C ALA A 79 14.43 -12.89 -5.79
N GLY A 80 13.14 -13.21 -5.89
CA GLY A 80 12.62 -14.57 -5.68
C GLY A 80 12.71 -15.05 -4.23
N LYS A 81 12.81 -14.13 -3.26
CA LYS A 81 12.83 -14.48 -1.85
C LYS A 81 11.42 -14.91 -1.39
N VAL A 82 11.38 -15.61 -0.26
CA VAL A 82 10.12 -15.93 0.42
C VAL A 82 9.99 -15.00 1.62
N TYR A 83 8.83 -14.37 1.77
CA TYR A 83 8.57 -13.49 2.90
C TYR A 83 8.63 -14.26 4.21
N GLN A 84 9.42 -13.75 5.17
CA GLN A 84 9.49 -14.23 6.54
C GLN A 84 8.93 -13.13 7.46
N PRO A 85 7.78 -13.35 8.13
CA PRO A 85 7.11 -12.34 8.94
C PRO A 85 7.83 -12.01 10.26
#